data_AF-A0A8T1UEM1-F1
#
_entry.id   AF-A0A8T1UEM1-F1
#
_cell.length_a   1.000
_cell.length_b   1.000
_cell.length_c   1.000
_cell.angle_alpha   90.00
_cell.angle_beta   90.00
_cell.angle_gamma   90.00
#
_symmetry.space_group_name_H-M   'P 1'
#
loop_
_entity.id
_entity.type
_entity.pdbx_description
1 polymer ?
#
loop_
_entity_poly.entity_id
_entity_poly.type
_entity_poly.pdbx_seq_one_letter_code
_entity_poly.pdbx_strand_id
1 'polypeptide(L)'
;MYLNDFNKRFPNQKESVIDGLRANYIDIHLLHILDAAKKEPRTEKMALNLQNALVNKWLVAKEMPADLTRRFSTVENADEMIRRYTEKLNKMSGKL
;
A
#
# COMPACT_ATOMS: atom_id res chain seq x y z
N MET A 1 -10.70 15.67 7.50
CA MET A 1 -9.46 15.87 8.28
C MET A 1 -8.31 15.98 7.29
N TYR A 2 -7.92 17.24 7.08
CA TYR A 2 -6.99 17.78 6.08
C TYR A 2 -7.00 17.11 4.68
N LEU A 3 -6.43 15.92 4.50
CA LEU A 3 -6.34 15.26 3.19
C LEU A 3 -7.69 15.02 2.51
N ASN A 4 -8.72 14.63 3.26
CA ASN A 4 -10.07 14.48 2.67
C ASN A 4 -10.62 15.83 2.20
N ASP A 5 -10.31 16.91 2.90
CA ASP A 5 -10.79 18.25 2.59
C ASP A 5 -9.98 18.87 1.44
N PHE A 6 -8.68 18.59 1.40
CA PHE A 6 -7.77 18.90 0.30
C PHE A 6 -8.17 18.17 -1.00
N ASN A 7 -8.37 16.84 -0.93
CA ASN A 7 -8.78 16.03 -2.09
C ASN A 7 -10.16 16.39 -2.64
N LYS A 8 -11.07 16.89 -1.79
CA LYS A 8 -12.35 17.44 -2.24
C LYS A 8 -12.18 18.77 -2.97
N ARG A 9 -11.24 19.61 -2.51
CA ARG A 9 -10.97 20.95 -3.08
C ARG A 9 -10.13 20.90 -4.36
N PHE A 10 -9.20 19.94 -4.46
CA PHE A 10 -8.26 19.81 -5.58
C PHE A 10 -8.34 18.40 -6.19
N PRO A 11 -9.40 18.09 -6.95
CA PRO A 11 -9.63 16.74 -7.48
C PRO A 11 -8.54 16.26 -8.44
N ASN A 12 -7.90 17.18 -9.16
CA ASN A 12 -6.78 16.89 -10.08
C ASN A 12 -5.44 16.70 -9.36
N GLN A 13 -5.35 17.08 -8.09
CA GLN A 13 -4.19 16.90 -7.22
C GLN A 13 -4.52 15.95 -6.07
N LYS A 14 -5.38 14.96 -6.37
CA LYS A 14 -5.84 14.01 -5.36
C LYS A 14 -4.67 13.15 -4.90
N GLU A 15 -4.00 13.62 -3.86
CA GLU A 15 -2.95 12.88 -3.18
C GLU A 15 -3.58 11.98 -2.12
N SER A 16 -3.20 10.72 -2.12
CA SER A 16 -3.55 9.85 -1.00
C SER A 16 -2.49 9.95 0.08
N VAL A 17 -2.84 9.66 1.35
CA VAL A 17 -1.86 9.60 2.45
C VAL A 17 -0.67 8.71 2.08
N ILE A 18 -0.92 7.61 1.34
CA ILE A 18 0.13 6.71 0.90
C ILE A 18 1.06 7.36 -0.15
N ASP A 19 0.59 8.30 -0.96
CA ASP A 19 1.45 9.03 -1.91
C ASP A 19 2.46 9.93 -1.20
N GLY A 20 1.98 10.71 -0.22
CA GLY A 20 2.86 11.54 0.61
C GLY A 20 3.89 10.72 1.41
N LEU A 21 3.47 9.55 1.90
CA LEU A 21 4.39 8.62 2.57
C LEU A 21 5.45 8.06 1.60
N ARG A 22 5.05 7.65 0.39
CA ARG A 22 5.99 7.11 -0.63
C ARG A 22 6.93 8.16 -1.21
N ALA A 23 6.56 9.44 -1.15
CA ALA A 23 7.45 10.53 -1.52
C ALA A 23 8.66 10.68 -0.58
N ASN A 24 8.57 10.18 0.66
CA ASN A 24 9.60 10.34 1.69
C ASN A 24 10.20 9.00 2.17
N TYR A 25 9.48 7.89 1.96
CA TYR A 25 9.90 6.57 2.39
C TYR A 25 9.75 5.57 1.25
N ILE A 26 10.82 4.84 0.94
CA ILE A 26 10.74 3.70 0.02
C ILE A 26 9.85 2.59 0.60
N ASP A 27 9.18 1.85 -0.27
CA ASP A 27 8.14 0.89 0.11
C ASP A 27 8.61 -0.13 1.17
N ILE A 28 9.87 -0.56 1.14
CA ILE A 28 10.43 -1.48 2.14
C ILE A 28 10.37 -0.91 3.57
N HIS A 29 10.63 0.39 3.76
CA HIS A 29 10.50 1.03 5.07
C HIS A 29 9.03 1.21 5.45
N LEU A 30 8.16 1.50 4.48
CA LEU A 30 6.72 1.58 4.74
C LEU A 30 6.14 0.25 5.18
N LEU A 31 6.61 -0.88 4.66
CA LEU A 31 6.16 -2.20 5.13
C LEU A 31 6.43 -2.40 6.61
N HIS A 32 7.61 -2.01 7.11
CA HIS A 32 7.93 -2.09 8.54
C HIS A 32 7.10 -1.11 9.39
N ILE A 33 7.01 0.15 8.97
CA ILE A 33 6.24 1.19 9.70
C ILE A 33 4.78 0.77 9.83
N LEU A 34 4.18 0.32 8.72
CA LEU A 34 2.79 -0.10 8.69
C LEU A 34 2.56 -1.42 9.44
N ASP A 35 3.54 -2.31 9.51
CA ASP A 35 3.44 -3.51 10.35
C ASP A 35 3.37 -3.16 11.83
N ALA A 36 4.29 -2.31 12.29
CA ALA A 36 4.35 -1.86 13.67
C ALA A 36 3.05 -1.15 14.05
N ALA A 37 2.57 -0.24 13.18
CA ALA A 37 1.31 0.46 13.39
C ALA A 37 0.09 -0.49 13.35
N LYS A 38 0.15 -1.60 12.62
CA LYS A 38 -0.92 -2.61 12.58
C LYS A 38 -1.05 -3.37 13.90
N LYS A 39 0.07 -3.59 14.62
CA LYS A 39 0.10 -4.30 15.92
C LYS A 39 -0.47 -3.48 17.08
N GLU A 40 -0.57 -2.16 16.92
CA GLU A 40 -1.10 -1.25 17.93
C GLU A 40 -2.61 -1.02 17.74
N PRO A 41 -3.48 -1.34 18.71
CA PRO A 41 -4.94 -1.27 18.56
C PRO A 41 -5.46 0.11 18.14
N ARG A 42 -4.79 1.18 18.58
CA ARG A 42 -5.16 2.57 18.26
C ARG A 42 -4.90 2.93 16.80
N THR A 43 -3.97 2.28 16.14
CA THR A 43 -3.54 2.59 14.76
C THR A 43 -3.81 1.47 13.77
N GLU A 44 -4.25 0.30 14.23
CA GLU A 44 -4.50 -0.90 13.43
C GLU A 44 -5.33 -0.61 12.18
N LYS A 45 -6.51 0.00 12.36
CA LYS A 45 -7.43 0.30 11.25
C LYS A 45 -6.79 1.23 10.21
N MET A 46 -6.03 2.23 10.66
CA MET A 46 -5.34 3.16 9.77
C MET A 46 -4.20 2.47 9.02
N ALA A 47 -3.39 1.67 9.71
CA ALA A 47 -2.32 0.89 9.12
C ALA A 47 -2.84 -0.08 8.05
N LEU A 48 -3.94 -0.78 8.33
CA LEU A 48 -4.57 -1.69 7.37
C LEU A 48 -5.05 -0.96 6.11
N ASN A 49 -5.65 0.23 6.27
CA ASN A 49 -6.07 1.05 5.14
C ASN A 49 -4.88 1.51 4.28
N LEU A 50 -3.78 1.90 4.91
CA LEU A 50 -2.56 2.31 4.21
C LEU A 50 -1.84 1.14 3.53
N GLN A 51 -1.81 -0.04 4.15
CA GLN A 51 -1.36 -1.28 3.52
C GLN A 51 -2.17 -1.59 2.25
N ASN A 52 -3.51 -1.51 2.34
CA ASN A 52 -4.39 -1.73 1.19
C ASN A 52 -4.18 -0.69 0.08
N ALA A 53 -3.90 0.57 0.46
CA ALA A 53 -3.58 1.62 -0.49
C ALA A 53 -2.23 1.37 -1.18
N LEU A 54 -1.21 0.91 -0.45
CA LEU A 54 0.09 0.53 -1.02
C LEU A 54 -0.02 -0.62 -2.01
N VAL A 55 -0.79 -1.66 -1.68
CA VAL A 55 -1.10 -2.77 -2.60
C VAL A 55 -1.75 -2.25 -3.89
N ASN A 56 -2.68 -1.29 -3.78
CA ASN A 56 -3.31 -0.69 -4.96
C ASN A 56 -2.30 0.13 -5.80
N LYS A 57 -1.30 0.75 -5.17
CA LYS A 57 -0.23 1.44 -5.91
C LYS A 57 0.63 0.47 -6.70
N TRP A 58 0.94 -0.71 -6.17
CA TRP A 58 1.62 -1.76 -6.91
C TRP A 58 0.80 -2.27 -8.11
N LEU A 59 -0.54 -2.36 -7.97
CA LEU A 59 -1.42 -2.74 -9.08
C LEU A 59 -1.40 -1.71 -10.20
N VAL A 60 -1.49 -0.41 -9.85
CA VAL A 60 -1.42 0.68 -10.84
C VAL A 60 -0.06 0.72 -11.52
N ALA A 61 1.02 0.50 -10.77
CA ALA A 61 2.38 0.42 -11.29
C ALA A 61 2.67 -0.87 -12.08
N LYS A 62 1.74 -1.84 -12.08
CA LYS A 62 1.88 -3.16 -12.73
C LYS A 62 3.15 -3.90 -12.31
N GLU A 63 3.46 -3.84 -11.01
CA GLU A 63 4.64 -4.52 -10.45
C GLU A 63 4.57 -6.04 -10.69
N MET A 64 5.69 -6.68 -10.99
CA MET A 64 5.70 -8.13 -11.14
C MET A 64 5.73 -8.79 -9.76
N PRO A 65 4.90 -9.82 -9.48
CA PRO A 65 4.94 -10.52 -8.20
C PRO A 65 6.35 -10.98 -7.81
N ALA A 66 7.12 -11.50 -8.78
CA ALA A 66 8.50 -11.93 -8.57
C ALA A 66 9.44 -10.78 -8.15
N ASP A 67 9.24 -9.58 -8.68
CA ASP A 67 10.02 -8.40 -8.30
C ASP A 67 9.70 -7.95 -6.89
N LEU A 68 8.42 -7.97 -6.50
CA LEU A 68 8.00 -7.65 -5.14
C LEU A 68 8.58 -8.66 -4.14
N THR A 69 8.52 -9.96 -4.44
CA THR A 69 9.14 -11.02 -3.63
C THR A 69 10.64 -10.80 -3.48
N ARG A 70 11.35 -10.51 -4.57
CA ARG A 70 12.79 -10.24 -4.53
C ARG A 70 13.11 -8.97 -3.73
N ARG A 71 12.34 -7.89 -3.93
CA ARG A 71 12.57 -6.58 -3.32
C ARG A 71 12.33 -6.59 -1.81
N PHE A 72 11.42 -7.44 -1.33
CA PHE A 72 10.98 -7.47 0.06
C PHE A 72 11.27 -8.80 0.77
N SER A 73 12.22 -9.59 0.27
CA SER A 73 12.57 -10.91 0.83
C SER A 73 13.07 -10.87 2.28
N THR A 74 13.54 -9.72 2.75
CA THR A 74 14.04 -9.50 4.13
C THR A 74 12.96 -8.98 5.08
N VAL A 75 11.73 -8.79 4.59
CA VAL A 75 10.64 -8.17 5.34
C VAL A 75 9.63 -9.24 5.73
N GLU A 76 9.56 -9.58 7.01
CA GLU A 76 8.72 -10.67 7.54
C GLU A 76 7.24 -10.57 7.12
N ASN A 77 6.68 -9.35 7.07
CA ASN A 77 5.28 -9.14 6.71
C ASN A 77 5.03 -8.91 5.21
N ALA A 78 6.05 -9.01 4.36
CA ALA A 78 5.90 -8.78 2.92
C ALA A 78 5.05 -9.86 2.25
N ASP A 79 5.14 -11.11 2.69
CA ASP A 79 4.38 -12.22 2.11
C ASP A 79 2.87 -12.01 2.20
N GLU A 80 2.39 -11.48 3.32
CA GLU A 80 0.98 -11.12 3.49
C GLU A 80 0.55 -10.07 2.46
N MET A 81 1.38 -9.05 2.26
CA MET A 81 1.13 -7.94 1.34
C MET A 81 1.18 -8.40 -0.12
N ILE A 82 2.16 -9.22 -0.48
CA ILE A 82 2.31 -9.82 -1.80
C ILE A 82 1.17 -10.79 -2.11
N ARG A 83 0.69 -11.57 -1.13
CA ARG A 83 -0.49 -12.43 -1.29
C ARG A 83 -1.73 -11.60 -1.63
N ARG A 84 -2.01 -10.54 -0.85
CA ARG A 84 -3.14 -9.62 -1.11
C ARG A 84 -3.04 -8.97 -2.50
N TYR A 85 -1.83 -8.61 -2.91
CA TYR A 85 -1.55 -8.11 -4.25
C TYR A 85 -1.91 -9.13 -5.34
N THR A 86 -1.37 -10.34 -5.25
CA THR A 86 -1.61 -11.43 -6.23
C THR A 86 -3.09 -11.81 -6.31
N GLU A 87 -3.79 -11.88 -5.18
CA GLU A 87 -5.24 -12.13 -5.15
C GLU A 87 -6.04 -11.05 -5.88
N LYS A 88 -5.69 -9.77 -5.68
CA LYS A 88 -6.33 -8.66 -6.40
C LYS A 88 -5.98 -8.67 -7.88
N LEU A 89 -4.73 -8.93 -8.23
CA LEU A 89 -4.27 -9.03 -9.62
C LEU A 89 -5.04 -10.12 -10.37
N ASN A 90 -5.14 -11.33 -9.81
CA ASN A 90 -5.86 -12.44 -10.41
C ASN A 90 -7.36 -12.14 -10.60
N LYS A 91 -7.99 -11.50 -9.61
CA LYS A 91 -9.40 -11.06 -9.69
C LYS A 91 -9.64 -10.01 -10.78
N MET A 92 -8.65 -9.19 -11.13
CA MET A 92 -8.77 -8.22 -12.22
C MET A 92 -8.49 -8.87 -13.57
N SER A 93 -7.51 -9.76 -13.66
CA SER A 93 -7.18 -10.48 -14.90
C SER A 93 -8.27 -11.46 -15.33
N GLY A 94 -8.97 -12.10 -14.39
CA GLY A 94 -10.10 -12.99 -14.69
C GLY A 94 -11.44 -12.29 -14.97
N LYS A 95 -11.46 -10.95 -15.07
CA LYS A 95 -12.64 -10.14 -15.42
C LYS A 95 -12.59 -9.57 -16.85
N LEU A 96 -11.52 -9.86 -17.60
CA LEU A 96 -11.43 -9.65 -19.05
C LEU A 96 -11.83 -10.95 -19.77
#